data_AF-R5P257-F1
#
_entry.id   AF-R5P257-F1
#
_cell.length_a   1.000
_cell.length_b   1.000
_cell.length_c   1.000
_cell.angle_alpha   90.00
_cell.angle_beta   90.00
_cell.angle_gamma   90.00
#
_symmetry.space_group_name_H-M   'P 1'
#
loop_
_entity.id
_entity.type
_entity.pdbx_description
1 polymer ?
#
loop_
_entity_poly.entity_id
_entity_poly.type
_entity_poly.pdbx_seq_one_letter_code
_entity_poly.pdbx_strand_id
1 'polypeptide(L)'
;MAWYDEAIFYHIYPLGLANAPKQNEYKEPEHRLNDLIPWIKHIREIGCNALYIGPLFESVGHGYETTDYKKLDSRLGTNEDLKKYVKECHKQGIRVIFDGVFNHTGRDFFAFKDIQKNRENSQYKDWYCNVNFWGNNEYNDGFSYDNWGGYNLLVKLNQQNPAVQDYICDVIRYWVSEFDVDGIRLDAADVLDFGFMHQLRRVANEVKPEFWLMGEVIHGDYNRWVNEGTLHSVTNYQLHKALFSGHNDHNYFEIAHTVRRLYSMGGNSSEGLKLYNFVDNHDVERIYTKLNNKAQFSPVHVLLYTLPGIPSIYYGSEFGIEGRKEKSSDDSLRPAINLDDYKDAIKKNSCTSLVAALGKIRQNVKALSYGDYQERLLTNEQYAFARNLDGDTVVITVNNADHEADITVGAGNAAEYYGALTGQRVKVENGCINIKLEANSGEIWLPDYMKIADLKPVAVKTAKKVAVKKSEGKQESESENKNYAKPDVKSGYESDNNAKSENKVYNKSNEQPVKMDKDKTEADSGNLNSNKIDVVEVDMSKPYEDMTVTELQNVILGKLASNGPVTDQMKKDVAENIYHDSLVNWAKSFR
;
A
#
# COMPACT_ATOMS: atom_id res chain seq x y z
N MET A 1 19.92 -20.33 -1.18
CA MET A 1 19.37 -19.08 -0.63
C MET A 1 19.38 -18.09 -1.75
N ALA A 2 18.22 -17.53 -2.09
CA ALA A 2 18.11 -16.66 -3.25
C ALA A 2 18.51 -15.23 -2.89
N TRP A 3 19.04 -14.47 -3.86
CA TRP A 3 19.46 -13.09 -3.61
C TRP A 3 18.35 -12.21 -3.02
N TYR A 4 17.09 -12.48 -3.38
CA TYR A 4 15.93 -11.69 -2.94
C TYR A 4 15.54 -11.93 -1.48
N ASP A 5 16.04 -12.99 -0.83
CA ASP A 5 15.77 -13.24 0.60
C ASP A 5 16.45 -12.21 1.51
N GLU A 6 17.62 -11.70 1.09
CA GLU A 6 18.37 -10.62 1.76
C GLU A 6 18.19 -9.26 1.08
N ALA A 7 17.23 -9.15 0.15
CA ALA A 7 17.03 -7.91 -0.57
C ALA A 7 16.46 -6.81 0.33
N ILE A 8 16.89 -5.59 0.02
CA ILE A 8 16.37 -4.33 0.53
C ILE A 8 16.12 -3.48 -0.71
N PHE A 9 14.84 -3.32 -1.03
CA PHE A 9 14.41 -2.68 -2.25
C PHE A 9 14.41 -1.16 -2.12
N TYR A 10 14.81 -0.50 -3.19
CA TYR A 10 14.55 0.90 -3.43
C TYR A 10 13.65 1.01 -4.66
N HIS A 11 12.50 1.66 -4.51
CA HIS A 11 11.49 1.78 -5.54
C HIS A 11 11.49 3.21 -6.09
N ILE A 12 11.76 3.35 -7.39
CA ILE A 12 11.68 4.63 -8.10
C ILE A 12 10.49 4.67 -9.06
N TYR A 13 9.85 5.82 -9.19
CA TYR A 13 8.98 6.13 -10.33
C TYR A 13 9.76 7.05 -11.28
N PRO A 14 10.32 6.53 -12.38
CA PRO A 14 11.39 7.20 -13.12
C PRO A 14 10.92 8.50 -13.79
N LEU A 15 9.70 8.54 -14.34
CA LEU A 15 9.15 9.74 -14.98
C LEU A 15 9.04 10.92 -14.01
N GLY A 16 8.55 10.67 -12.79
CA GLY A 16 8.42 11.70 -11.75
C GLY A 16 9.77 12.13 -11.22
N LEU A 17 10.61 11.17 -10.82
CA LEU A 17 11.95 11.42 -10.29
C LEU A 17 12.81 12.26 -11.25
N ALA A 18 12.77 11.93 -12.53
CA ALA A 18 13.53 12.63 -13.57
C ALA A 18 12.88 13.93 -14.06
N ASN A 19 11.75 14.35 -13.48
CA ASN A 19 10.96 15.50 -13.93
C ASN A 19 10.62 15.43 -15.43
N ALA A 20 10.27 14.24 -15.91
CA ALA A 20 9.88 14.02 -17.30
C ALA A 20 8.54 14.72 -17.60
N PRO A 21 8.31 15.18 -18.85
CA PRO A 21 7.02 15.70 -19.27
C PRO A 21 5.88 14.72 -19.00
N LYS A 22 4.74 15.23 -18.53
CA LYS A 22 3.56 14.40 -18.22
C LYS A 22 3.00 13.66 -19.43
N GLN A 23 3.17 14.21 -20.62
CA GLN A 23 2.71 13.64 -21.87
C GLN A 23 3.90 13.39 -22.78
N ASN A 24 3.85 12.28 -23.49
CA ASN A 24 4.82 11.89 -24.48
C ASN A 24 4.33 12.36 -25.85
N GLU A 25 5.05 13.32 -26.41
CA GLU A 25 4.79 13.82 -27.76
C GLU A 25 5.52 13.01 -28.84
N TYR A 26 6.14 11.88 -28.47
CA TYR A 26 6.96 11.01 -29.32
C TYR A 26 8.07 11.77 -30.06
N LYS A 27 8.68 12.73 -29.35
CA LYS A 27 9.80 13.52 -29.83
C LYS A 27 11.11 12.74 -29.74
N GLU A 28 12.20 13.37 -30.18
CA GLU A 28 13.55 12.85 -30.01
C GLU A 28 13.84 12.55 -28.53
N PRO A 29 14.52 11.43 -28.22
CA PRO A 29 14.77 11.05 -26.84
C PRO A 29 15.57 12.07 -26.04
N GLU A 30 15.15 12.32 -24.80
CA GLU A 30 15.90 13.10 -23.83
C GLU A 30 16.50 12.18 -22.77
N HIS A 31 17.83 12.21 -22.62
CA HIS A 31 18.61 11.23 -21.88
C HIS A 31 18.56 11.35 -20.34
N ARG A 32 17.39 11.68 -19.77
CA ARG A 32 17.18 11.96 -18.34
C ARG A 32 17.52 10.77 -17.43
N LEU A 33 17.45 9.54 -17.92
CA LEU A 33 17.83 8.35 -17.16
C LEU A 33 19.31 8.39 -16.72
N ASN A 34 20.19 9.04 -17.50
CA ASN A 34 21.59 9.22 -17.12
C ASN A 34 21.75 10.11 -15.87
N ASP A 35 20.84 11.05 -15.63
CA ASP A 35 20.84 11.91 -14.44
C ASP A 35 20.52 11.11 -13.16
N LEU A 36 19.99 9.89 -13.31
CA LEU A 36 19.71 8.98 -12.21
C LEU A 36 20.93 8.11 -11.83
N ILE A 37 22.04 8.14 -12.59
CA ILE A 37 23.24 7.34 -12.27
C ILE A 37 23.80 7.63 -10.86
N PRO A 38 23.90 8.91 -10.39
CA PRO A 38 24.33 9.22 -9.03
C PRO A 38 23.45 8.58 -7.93
N TRP A 39 22.17 8.34 -8.21
CA TRP A 39 21.25 7.69 -7.27
C TRP A 39 21.67 6.25 -6.95
N ILE A 40 22.29 5.54 -7.90
CA ILE A 40 22.77 4.16 -7.69
C ILE A 40 23.74 4.12 -6.49
N LYS A 41 24.64 5.10 -6.41
CA LYS A 41 25.56 5.23 -5.27
C LYS A 41 24.81 5.51 -3.98
N HIS A 42 23.83 6.41 -4.00
CA HIS A 42 23.02 6.75 -2.83
C HIS A 42 22.24 5.55 -2.29
N ILE A 43 21.56 4.82 -3.19
CA ILE A 43 20.80 3.59 -2.90
C ILE A 43 21.69 2.58 -2.16
N ARG A 44 22.92 2.35 -2.66
CA ARG A 44 23.89 1.48 -2.00
C ARG A 44 24.31 2.03 -0.62
N GLU A 45 24.56 3.34 -0.51
CA GLU A 45 25.01 3.97 0.74
C GLU A 45 23.96 3.92 1.85
N ILE A 46 22.66 3.91 1.52
CA ILE A 46 21.58 3.70 2.49
C ILE A 46 21.29 2.21 2.75
N GLY A 47 22.05 1.30 2.14
CA GLY A 47 21.97 -0.14 2.37
C GLY A 47 20.97 -0.89 1.48
N CYS A 48 20.40 -0.26 0.46
CA CYS A 48 19.58 -0.96 -0.52
C CYS A 48 20.46 -1.71 -1.54
N ASN A 49 20.02 -2.89 -1.97
CA ASN A 49 20.74 -3.78 -2.89
C ASN A 49 19.85 -4.30 -4.04
N ALA A 50 18.61 -3.83 -4.13
CA ALA A 50 17.70 -4.09 -5.23
C ALA A 50 16.97 -2.80 -5.60
N LEU A 51 16.78 -2.57 -6.90
CA LEU A 51 16.11 -1.41 -7.47
C LEU A 51 14.89 -1.87 -8.27
N TYR A 52 13.72 -1.51 -7.78
CA TYR A 52 12.48 -1.62 -8.55
C TYR A 52 12.23 -0.30 -9.28
N ILE A 53 12.28 -0.36 -10.61
CA ILE A 53 11.95 0.75 -11.49
C ILE A 53 10.50 0.57 -11.91
N GLY A 54 9.65 1.55 -11.58
CA GLY A 54 8.28 1.64 -12.10
C GLY A 54 8.25 1.74 -13.63
N PRO A 55 7.09 2.03 -14.24
CA PRO A 55 6.96 1.99 -15.69
C PRO A 55 8.00 2.86 -16.41
N LEU A 56 8.74 2.23 -17.32
CA LEU A 56 9.89 2.84 -18.02
C LEU A 56 9.84 2.67 -19.54
N PHE A 57 8.95 1.82 -20.05
CA PHE A 57 8.78 1.60 -21.49
C PHE A 57 7.84 2.62 -22.11
N GLU A 58 7.95 2.82 -23.42
CA GLU A 58 7.24 3.88 -24.15
C GLU A 58 5.75 3.87 -23.82
N SER A 59 5.24 5.04 -23.44
CA SER A 59 3.87 5.25 -23.00
C SER A 59 3.41 6.67 -23.36
N VAL A 60 2.11 6.94 -23.27
CA VAL A 60 1.56 8.28 -23.57
C VAL A 60 1.72 9.24 -22.38
N GLY A 61 1.40 8.80 -21.17
CA GLY A 61 1.27 9.66 -20.00
C GLY A 61 2.01 9.10 -18.79
N HIS A 62 1.29 8.47 -17.86
CA HIS A 62 1.84 8.04 -16.57
C HIS A 62 2.66 6.75 -16.61
N GLY A 63 2.81 6.11 -17.77
CA GLY A 63 3.67 4.94 -17.93
C GLY A 63 2.96 3.60 -18.03
N TYR A 64 1.69 3.52 -17.63
CA TYR A 64 0.94 2.25 -17.60
C TYR A 64 0.11 2.04 -18.89
N GLU A 65 -0.05 3.07 -19.70
CA GLU A 65 -0.60 3.02 -21.04
C GLU A 65 0.49 2.68 -22.07
N THR A 66 1.13 1.52 -21.91
CA THR A 66 2.29 1.10 -22.73
C THR A 66 1.97 1.05 -24.22
N THR A 67 2.86 1.61 -25.04
CA THR A 67 2.74 1.70 -26.49
C THR A 67 3.82 0.89 -27.21
N ASP A 68 4.97 0.66 -26.56
CA ASP A 68 6.00 -0.28 -26.99
C ASP A 68 6.78 -0.84 -25.80
N TYR A 69 6.63 -2.14 -25.52
CA TYR A 69 7.36 -2.81 -24.44
C TYR A 69 8.87 -2.96 -24.69
N LYS A 70 9.37 -2.77 -25.92
CA LYS A 70 10.78 -3.00 -26.28
C LYS A 70 11.58 -1.70 -26.44
N LYS A 71 10.95 -0.56 -26.20
CA LYS A 71 11.55 0.77 -26.34
C LYS A 71 11.45 1.51 -25.00
N LEU A 72 12.59 1.94 -24.46
CA LEU A 72 12.62 2.87 -23.33
C LEU A 72 11.82 4.13 -23.71
N ASP A 73 11.02 4.64 -22.78
CA ASP A 73 10.23 5.85 -23.00
C ASP A 73 11.14 7.01 -23.43
N SER A 74 10.81 7.62 -24.57
CA SER A 74 11.60 8.71 -25.17
C SER A 74 11.79 9.90 -24.23
N ARG A 75 10.93 10.09 -23.22
CA ARG A 75 11.11 11.14 -22.21
C ARG A 75 12.26 10.84 -21.24
N LEU A 76 12.67 9.57 -21.13
CA LEU A 76 13.73 9.07 -20.25
C LEU A 76 15.05 8.81 -20.99
N GLY A 77 15.00 8.44 -22.27
CA GLY A 77 16.20 8.31 -23.12
C GLY A 77 16.07 7.20 -24.15
N THR A 78 17.19 6.50 -24.41
CA THR A 78 17.29 5.39 -25.36
C THR A 78 17.53 4.04 -24.67
N ASN A 79 17.35 2.94 -25.40
CA ASN A 79 17.70 1.60 -24.90
C ASN A 79 19.18 1.50 -24.48
N GLU A 80 20.09 2.24 -25.12
CA GLU A 80 21.50 2.26 -24.73
C GLU A 80 21.72 2.95 -23.37
N ASP A 81 20.92 3.97 -23.05
CA ASP A 81 20.93 4.58 -21.72
C ASP A 81 20.44 3.59 -20.66
N LEU A 82 19.37 2.82 -20.96
CA LEU A 82 18.87 1.79 -20.05
C LEU A 82 19.90 0.69 -19.82
N LYS A 83 20.53 0.17 -20.87
CA LYS A 83 21.63 -0.81 -20.76
C LYS A 83 22.76 -0.31 -19.88
N LYS A 84 23.19 0.93 -20.11
CA LYS A 84 24.26 1.57 -19.33
C LYS A 84 23.83 1.73 -17.86
N TYR A 85 22.59 2.12 -17.62
CA TYR A 85 22.05 2.29 -16.27
C TYR A 85 22.01 0.96 -15.51
N VAL A 86 21.44 -0.09 -16.09
CA VAL A 86 21.38 -1.44 -15.47
C VAL A 86 22.79 -1.99 -15.22
N LYS A 87 23.69 -1.85 -16.20
CA LYS A 87 25.10 -2.24 -16.02
C LYS A 87 25.77 -1.52 -14.86
N GLU A 88 25.47 -0.25 -14.64
CA GLU A 88 26.01 0.52 -13.52
C GLU A 88 25.40 0.10 -12.18
N CYS A 89 24.11 -0.26 -12.14
CA CYS A 89 23.48 -0.89 -10.96
C CYS A 89 24.22 -2.18 -10.57
N HIS A 90 24.42 -3.09 -11.53
CA HIS A 90 25.09 -4.37 -11.26
C HIS A 90 26.53 -4.22 -10.79
N LYS A 91 27.30 -3.28 -11.35
CA LYS A 91 28.67 -2.98 -10.87
C LYS A 91 28.70 -2.58 -9.40
N GLN A 92 27.62 -1.99 -8.90
CA GLN A 92 27.48 -1.58 -7.50
C GLN A 92 26.75 -2.61 -6.65
N GLY A 93 26.48 -3.81 -7.19
CA GLY A 93 25.80 -4.90 -6.48
C GLY A 93 24.29 -4.71 -6.33
N ILE A 94 23.69 -3.84 -7.16
CA ILE A 94 22.24 -3.57 -7.13
C ILE A 94 21.57 -4.39 -8.23
N ARG A 95 20.62 -5.25 -7.83
CA ARG A 95 19.73 -5.99 -8.73
C ARG A 95 18.65 -5.06 -9.30
N VAL A 96 18.21 -5.28 -10.53
CA VAL A 96 17.23 -4.40 -11.20
C VAL A 96 15.96 -5.16 -11.55
N ILE A 97 14.82 -4.59 -11.20
CA ILE A 97 13.48 -5.13 -11.42
C ILE A 97 12.69 -4.13 -12.25
N PHE A 98 12.08 -4.59 -13.33
CA PHE A 98 11.23 -3.77 -14.20
C PHE A 98 9.74 -3.96 -13.89
N ASP A 99 8.95 -2.93 -14.16
CA ASP A 99 7.49 -2.99 -14.14
C ASP A 99 6.95 -3.64 -15.43
N GLY A 100 6.20 -4.73 -15.27
CA GLY A 100 5.56 -5.51 -16.31
C GLY A 100 4.07 -5.25 -16.35
N VAL A 101 3.66 -4.26 -17.14
CA VAL A 101 2.25 -3.89 -17.33
C VAL A 101 1.59 -4.82 -18.36
N PHE A 102 1.27 -6.05 -17.94
CA PHE A 102 0.81 -7.10 -18.85
C PHE A 102 -0.70 -7.36 -18.80
N ASN A 103 -1.44 -6.62 -17.97
CA ASN A 103 -2.90 -6.70 -17.93
C ASN A 103 -3.56 -5.96 -19.10
N HIS A 104 -2.96 -4.85 -19.52
CA HIS A 104 -3.50 -3.93 -20.53
C HIS A 104 -2.38 -3.24 -21.31
N THR A 105 -2.72 -2.63 -22.43
CA THR A 105 -1.85 -1.72 -23.19
C THR A 105 -2.49 -0.34 -23.30
N GLY A 106 -1.70 0.66 -23.70
CA GLY A 106 -2.24 1.91 -24.22
C GLY A 106 -2.92 1.73 -25.57
N ARG A 107 -3.72 2.73 -25.97
CA ARG A 107 -4.39 2.76 -27.28
C ARG A 107 -3.42 2.94 -28.46
N ASP A 108 -2.24 3.52 -28.22
CA ASP A 108 -1.23 3.70 -29.27
C ASP A 108 -0.37 2.46 -29.52
N PHE A 109 -0.64 1.36 -28.80
CA PHE A 109 0.05 0.09 -29.01
C PHE A 109 -0.22 -0.47 -30.41
N PHE A 110 0.81 -1.05 -31.05
CA PHE A 110 0.76 -1.43 -32.47
C PHE A 110 -0.44 -2.34 -32.82
N ALA A 111 -0.77 -3.29 -31.94
CA ALA A 111 -1.87 -4.22 -32.15
C ALA A 111 -3.23 -3.51 -32.09
N PHE A 112 -3.41 -2.58 -31.13
CA PHE A 112 -4.64 -1.81 -31.02
C PHE A 112 -4.82 -0.83 -32.17
N LYS A 113 -3.75 -0.16 -32.60
CA LYS A 113 -3.77 0.73 -33.78
C LYS A 113 -4.16 -0.01 -35.06
N ASP A 114 -3.76 -1.26 -35.21
CA ASP A 114 -4.18 -2.10 -36.33
C ASP A 114 -5.68 -2.39 -36.29
N ILE A 115 -6.26 -2.63 -35.11
CA ILE A 115 -7.72 -2.78 -34.93
C ILE A 115 -8.45 -1.48 -35.28
N GLN A 116 -7.96 -0.32 -34.81
CA GLN A 116 -8.55 0.98 -35.15
C GLN A 116 -8.59 1.22 -36.66
N LYS A 117 -7.58 0.75 -37.39
CA LYS A 117 -7.47 0.92 -38.85
C LYS A 117 -8.26 -0.12 -39.64
N ASN A 118 -8.13 -1.40 -39.29
CA ASN A 118 -8.57 -2.54 -40.10
C ASN A 118 -9.86 -3.20 -39.57
N ARG A 119 -10.30 -2.84 -38.36
CA ARG A 119 -11.51 -3.34 -37.71
C ARG A 119 -11.61 -4.87 -37.73
N GLU A 120 -12.68 -5.42 -38.30
CA GLU A 120 -12.94 -6.87 -38.38
C GLU A 120 -11.84 -7.65 -39.12
N ASN A 121 -11.09 -6.96 -39.98
CA ASN A 121 -9.99 -7.52 -40.77
C ASN A 121 -8.64 -7.46 -40.05
N SER A 122 -8.57 -6.90 -38.85
CA SER A 122 -7.34 -6.90 -38.06
C SER A 122 -6.98 -8.32 -37.60
N GLN A 123 -5.71 -8.67 -37.76
CA GLN A 123 -5.16 -9.94 -37.23
C GLN A 123 -5.07 -9.93 -35.69
N TYR A 124 -5.17 -8.76 -35.06
CA TYR A 124 -5.01 -8.58 -33.63
C TYR A 124 -6.34 -8.46 -32.88
N LYS A 125 -7.49 -8.59 -33.55
CA LYS A 125 -8.82 -8.44 -32.93
C LYS A 125 -9.02 -9.31 -31.68
N ASP A 126 -8.41 -10.49 -31.65
CA ASP A 126 -8.52 -11.45 -30.54
C ASP A 126 -7.45 -11.24 -29.45
N TRP A 127 -6.55 -10.25 -29.61
CA TRP A 127 -5.58 -9.87 -28.57
C TRP A 127 -6.22 -9.11 -27.41
N TYR A 128 -7.44 -8.59 -27.59
CA TYR A 128 -8.13 -7.78 -26.60
C TYR A 128 -9.47 -8.40 -26.22
N CYS A 129 -9.87 -8.18 -24.98
CA CYS A 129 -11.11 -8.74 -24.46
C CYS A 129 -12.35 -8.02 -25.02
N ASN A 130 -13.36 -8.79 -25.43
CA ASN A 130 -14.70 -8.32 -25.81
C ASN A 130 -14.74 -7.18 -26.84
N VAL A 131 -13.88 -7.23 -27.86
CA VAL A 131 -13.93 -6.28 -28.98
C VAL A 131 -15.28 -6.42 -29.71
N ASN A 132 -16.09 -5.36 -29.68
CA ASN A 132 -17.39 -5.29 -30.33
C ASN A 132 -17.40 -4.18 -31.39
N PHE A 133 -17.29 -4.58 -32.65
CA PHE A 133 -17.29 -3.67 -33.80
C PHE A 133 -18.63 -2.94 -34.05
N TRP A 134 -19.70 -3.32 -33.37
CA TRP A 134 -21.00 -2.65 -33.45
C TRP A 134 -21.27 -1.75 -32.22
N GLY A 135 -20.32 -1.66 -31.30
CA GLY A 135 -20.35 -0.77 -30.14
C GLY A 135 -19.62 0.54 -30.38
N ASN A 136 -19.51 1.35 -29.34
CA ASN A 136 -18.66 2.54 -29.33
C ASN A 136 -18.34 2.97 -27.89
N ASN A 137 -17.34 3.82 -27.73
CA ASN A 137 -17.02 4.48 -26.46
C ASN A 137 -16.72 5.98 -26.69
N GLU A 138 -16.22 6.68 -25.67
CA GLU A 138 -15.94 8.12 -25.70
C GLU A 138 -14.90 8.56 -26.73
N TYR A 139 -14.07 7.64 -27.23
CA TYR A 139 -13.07 7.93 -28.26
C TYR A 139 -13.62 7.86 -29.69
N ASN A 140 -14.84 7.33 -29.86
CA ASN A 140 -15.54 7.28 -31.13
C ASN A 140 -14.79 6.56 -32.27
N ASP A 141 -14.06 5.48 -31.96
CA ASP A 141 -13.41 4.64 -32.98
C ASP A 141 -14.41 3.74 -33.75
N GLY A 142 -15.69 3.74 -33.34
CA GLY A 142 -16.75 2.93 -33.93
C GLY A 142 -16.69 1.46 -33.51
N PHE A 143 -16.11 1.16 -32.35
CA PHE A 143 -16.17 -0.13 -31.67
C PHE A 143 -15.96 0.06 -30.16
N SER A 144 -16.27 -0.96 -29.37
CA SER A 144 -16.02 -0.98 -27.92
C SER A 144 -15.20 -2.22 -27.51
N TYR A 145 -14.64 -2.22 -26.30
CA TYR A 145 -13.77 -3.27 -25.77
C TYR A 145 -13.75 -3.23 -24.24
N ASP A 146 -13.24 -4.29 -23.61
CA ASP A 146 -12.99 -4.29 -22.16
C ASP A 146 -11.75 -3.47 -21.82
N ASN A 147 -11.81 -2.77 -20.69
CA ASN A 147 -10.74 -1.91 -20.21
C ASN A 147 -10.34 -2.23 -18.77
N TRP A 148 -9.26 -1.61 -18.31
CA TRP A 148 -8.85 -1.67 -16.91
C TRP A 148 -9.50 -0.54 -16.09
N GLY A 149 -10.18 -0.91 -14.99
CA GLY A 149 -10.69 0.04 -14.01
C GLY A 149 -11.77 1.02 -14.50
N GLY A 150 -12.39 0.78 -15.66
CA GLY A 150 -13.32 1.73 -16.28
C GLY A 150 -12.65 2.77 -17.19
N TYR A 151 -11.33 2.69 -17.39
CA TYR A 151 -10.56 3.65 -18.18
C TYR A 151 -10.28 3.12 -19.57
N ASN A 152 -11.02 3.58 -20.58
CA ASN A 152 -10.86 3.10 -21.96
C ASN A 152 -9.47 3.40 -22.58
N LEU A 153 -8.65 4.24 -21.95
CA LEU A 153 -7.24 4.41 -22.32
C LEU A 153 -6.42 3.12 -22.10
N LEU A 154 -6.80 2.31 -21.13
CA LEU A 154 -6.11 1.09 -20.70
C LEU A 154 -6.84 -0.14 -21.26
N VAL A 155 -6.45 -0.54 -22.47
CA VAL A 155 -7.14 -1.57 -23.26
C VAL A 155 -6.75 -2.96 -22.75
N LYS A 156 -7.72 -3.75 -22.27
CA LYS A 156 -7.46 -5.02 -21.59
C LYS A 156 -7.03 -6.12 -22.56
N LEU A 157 -5.86 -6.71 -22.31
CA LEU A 157 -5.34 -7.83 -23.08
C LEU A 157 -6.11 -9.12 -22.79
N ASN A 158 -6.28 -9.94 -23.83
CA ASN A 158 -6.79 -11.30 -23.72
C ASN A 158 -5.65 -12.27 -23.38
N GLN A 159 -5.43 -12.47 -22.09
CA GLN A 159 -4.34 -13.31 -21.57
C GLN A 159 -4.53 -14.81 -21.85
N GLN A 160 -5.69 -15.24 -22.36
CA GLN A 160 -5.91 -16.62 -22.81
C GLN A 160 -5.51 -16.83 -24.28
N ASN A 161 -5.27 -15.75 -25.02
CA ASN A 161 -4.82 -15.84 -26.40
C ASN A 161 -3.33 -16.26 -26.45
N PRO A 162 -2.98 -17.40 -27.08
CA PRO A 162 -1.60 -17.86 -27.16
C PRO A 162 -0.64 -16.85 -27.79
N ALA A 163 -1.08 -16.08 -28.80
CA ALA A 163 -0.24 -15.07 -29.44
C ALA A 163 0.10 -13.90 -28.50
N VAL A 164 -0.82 -13.55 -27.59
CA VAL A 164 -0.57 -12.55 -26.53
C VAL A 164 0.42 -13.11 -25.51
N GLN A 165 0.22 -14.35 -25.06
CA GLN A 165 1.12 -14.99 -24.13
C GLN A 165 2.54 -15.09 -24.70
N ASP A 166 2.68 -15.58 -25.94
CA ASP A 166 3.96 -15.70 -26.64
C ASP A 166 4.66 -14.35 -26.79
N TYR A 167 3.91 -13.32 -27.22
CA TYR A 167 4.45 -11.96 -27.35
C TYR A 167 5.00 -11.44 -26.02
N ILE A 168 4.26 -11.56 -24.91
CA ILE A 168 4.72 -11.10 -23.60
C ILE A 168 5.90 -11.93 -23.10
N CYS A 169 5.89 -13.26 -23.30
CA CYS A 169 7.04 -14.10 -22.97
C CYS A 169 8.30 -13.67 -23.73
N ASP A 170 8.15 -13.30 -25.01
CA ASP A 170 9.26 -12.81 -25.83
C ASP A 170 9.72 -11.40 -25.44
N VAL A 171 8.82 -10.56 -24.93
CA VAL A 171 9.18 -9.28 -24.29
C VAL A 171 10.06 -9.53 -23.07
N ILE A 172 9.72 -10.49 -22.21
CA ILE A 172 10.51 -10.82 -21.03
C ILE A 172 11.88 -11.36 -21.43
N ARG A 173 11.94 -12.31 -22.38
CA ARG A 173 13.20 -12.81 -22.94
C ARG A 173 14.04 -11.68 -23.51
N TYR A 174 13.41 -10.76 -24.24
CA TYR A 174 14.07 -9.57 -24.77
C TYR A 174 14.66 -8.72 -23.65
N TRP A 175 13.89 -8.38 -22.61
CA TRP A 175 14.37 -7.56 -21.50
C TRP A 175 15.58 -8.17 -20.78
N VAL A 176 15.57 -9.48 -20.57
CA VAL A 176 16.71 -10.19 -19.98
C VAL A 176 17.91 -10.18 -20.92
N SER A 177 17.71 -10.51 -22.20
CA SER A 177 18.81 -10.58 -23.17
C SER A 177 19.45 -9.21 -23.47
N GLU A 178 18.63 -8.15 -23.47
CA GLU A 178 19.03 -6.82 -23.92
C GLU A 178 19.53 -5.97 -22.75
N PHE A 179 18.87 -6.04 -21.59
CA PHE A 179 19.13 -5.17 -20.44
C PHE A 179 19.68 -5.91 -19.22
N ASP A 180 19.70 -7.24 -19.19
CA ASP A 180 20.14 -8.07 -18.06
C ASP A 180 19.33 -7.86 -16.77
N VAL A 181 18.03 -7.57 -16.88
CA VAL A 181 17.13 -7.41 -15.71
C VAL A 181 17.11 -8.67 -14.83
N ASP A 182 16.92 -8.51 -13.51
CA ASP A 182 16.97 -9.57 -12.50
C ASP A 182 15.58 -10.03 -12.01
N GLY A 183 14.52 -9.33 -12.41
CA GLY A 183 13.16 -9.69 -12.07
C GLY A 183 12.11 -8.75 -12.66
N ILE A 184 10.85 -9.08 -12.43
CA ILE A 184 9.70 -8.29 -12.89
C ILE A 184 8.70 -8.10 -11.74
N ARG A 185 8.20 -6.87 -11.60
CA ARG A 185 6.99 -6.53 -10.86
C ARG A 185 5.81 -6.58 -11.84
N LEU A 186 4.83 -7.44 -11.60
CA LEU A 186 3.62 -7.55 -12.42
C LEU A 186 2.56 -6.56 -11.91
N ASP A 187 2.17 -5.62 -12.77
CA ASP A 187 1.08 -4.69 -12.52
C ASP A 187 -0.27 -5.41 -12.47
N ALA A 188 -1.16 -4.96 -11.57
CA ALA A 188 -2.51 -5.49 -11.44
C ALA A 188 -2.55 -7.04 -11.37
N ALA A 189 -1.61 -7.63 -10.63
CA ALA A 189 -1.45 -9.09 -10.58
C ALA A 189 -2.65 -9.80 -9.92
N ASP A 190 -3.43 -9.10 -9.10
CA ASP A 190 -4.65 -9.63 -8.51
C ASP A 190 -5.74 -10.02 -9.53
N VAL A 191 -5.69 -9.46 -10.74
CA VAL A 191 -6.64 -9.74 -11.84
C VAL A 191 -6.04 -10.48 -13.03
N LEU A 192 -4.74 -10.79 -13.02
CA LEU A 192 -4.12 -11.59 -14.07
C LEU A 192 -4.62 -13.05 -14.01
N ASP A 193 -4.75 -13.67 -15.17
CA ASP A 193 -5.13 -15.08 -15.30
C ASP A 193 -4.04 -15.99 -14.70
N PHE A 194 -4.44 -16.99 -13.90
CA PHE A 194 -3.48 -17.90 -13.26
C PHE A 194 -2.73 -18.78 -14.26
N GLY A 195 -3.36 -19.19 -15.36
CA GLY A 195 -2.70 -19.91 -16.44
C GLY A 195 -1.62 -19.06 -17.10
N PHE A 196 -1.90 -17.77 -17.31
CA PHE A 196 -0.90 -16.80 -17.75
C PHE A 196 0.23 -16.64 -16.73
N MET A 197 -0.06 -16.51 -15.43
CA MET A 197 0.98 -16.45 -14.39
C MET A 197 1.88 -17.70 -14.35
N HIS A 198 1.33 -18.90 -14.54
CA HIS A 198 2.12 -20.12 -14.64
C HIS A 198 3.09 -20.08 -15.83
N GLN A 199 2.63 -19.55 -16.96
CA GLN A 199 3.48 -19.34 -18.13
C GLN A 199 4.59 -18.32 -17.84
N LEU A 200 4.28 -17.21 -17.17
CA LEU A 200 5.28 -16.23 -16.75
C LEU A 200 6.31 -16.84 -15.78
N ARG A 201 5.88 -17.66 -14.83
CA ARG A 201 6.78 -18.37 -13.91
C ARG A 201 7.70 -19.33 -14.66
N ARG A 202 7.19 -20.04 -15.66
CA ARG A 202 8.01 -20.91 -16.51
C ARG A 202 9.09 -20.11 -17.24
N VAL A 203 8.73 -18.97 -17.83
CA VAL A 203 9.70 -18.09 -18.51
C VAL A 203 10.73 -17.54 -17.53
N ALA A 204 10.32 -17.10 -16.34
CA ALA A 204 11.25 -16.65 -15.29
C ALA A 204 12.31 -17.72 -14.96
N ASN A 205 11.89 -18.98 -14.82
CA ASN A 205 12.80 -20.09 -14.57
C ASN A 205 13.71 -20.43 -15.78
N GLU A 206 13.32 -20.06 -17.00
CA GLU A 206 14.08 -20.27 -18.25
C GLU A 206 15.14 -19.20 -18.46
N VAL A 207 14.80 -17.93 -18.23
CA VAL A 207 15.62 -16.79 -18.67
C VAL A 207 16.83 -16.52 -17.79
N LYS A 208 16.73 -16.72 -16.47
CA LYS A 208 17.82 -16.45 -15.53
C LYS A 208 17.61 -17.21 -14.22
N PRO A 209 18.66 -17.81 -13.62
CA PRO A 209 18.56 -18.35 -12.27
C PRO A 209 18.16 -17.25 -11.28
N GLU A 210 17.27 -17.59 -10.35
CA GLU A 210 16.75 -16.64 -9.34
C GLU A 210 16.11 -15.38 -9.93
N PHE A 211 15.53 -15.48 -11.13
CA PHE A 211 14.76 -14.39 -11.73
C PHE A 211 13.49 -14.13 -10.89
N TRP A 212 13.43 -12.96 -10.29
CA TRP A 212 12.39 -12.67 -9.30
C TRP A 212 11.08 -12.24 -9.96
N LEU A 213 9.96 -12.67 -9.39
CA LEU A 213 8.61 -12.32 -9.84
C LEU A 213 7.81 -11.87 -8.64
N MET A 214 7.39 -10.61 -8.66
CA MET A 214 6.53 -10.02 -7.64
C MET A 214 5.25 -9.53 -8.29
N GLY A 215 4.10 -9.80 -7.69
CA GLY A 215 2.82 -9.26 -8.15
C GLY A 215 2.34 -8.08 -7.31
N GLU A 216 1.71 -7.11 -7.94
CA GLU A 216 0.83 -6.20 -7.23
C GLU A 216 -0.48 -6.89 -6.85
N VAL A 217 -0.67 -7.15 -5.56
CA VAL A 217 -1.92 -7.71 -5.03
C VAL A 217 -2.39 -6.86 -3.85
N ILE A 218 -3.48 -6.13 -4.03
CA ILE A 218 -3.95 -5.16 -3.05
C ILE A 218 -4.82 -5.77 -1.94
N HIS A 219 -5.41 -6.95 -2.17
CA HIS A 219 -6.31 -7.62 -1.22
C HIS A 219 -6.38 -9.15 -1.43
N GLY A 220 -6.98 -9.84 -0.45
CA GLY A 220 -7.30 -11.27 -0.55
C GLY A 220 -6.28 -12.17 0.16
N ASP A 221 -6.36 -13.47 -0.15
CA ASP A 221 -5.46 -14.49 0.39
C ASP A 221 -4.20 -14.60 -0.48
N TYR A 222 -3.08 -14.05 0.01
CA TYR A 222 -1.80 -14.04 -0.70
C TYR A 222 -1.26 -15.42 -1.09
N ASN A 223 -1.64 -16.51 -0.41
CA ASN A 223 -1.23 -17.87 -0.79
C ASN A 223 -1.72 -18.29 -2.18
N ARG A 224 -2.78 -17.65 -2.68
CA ARG A 224 -3.26 -17.89 -4.05
C ARG A 224 -2.23 -17.51 -5.10
N TRP A 225 -1.44 -16.47 -4.83
CA TRP A 225 -0.47 -15.92 -5.78
C TRP A 225 0.97 -16.30 -5.46
N VAL A 226 1.32 -16.43 -4.18
CA VAL A 226 2.67 -16.76 -3.75
C VAL A 226 2.78 -18.26 -3.51
N ASN A 227 3.43 -18.97 -4.43
CA ASN A 227 3.70 -20.40 -4.35
C ASN A 227 4.75 -20.80 -5.42
N GLU A 228 5.09 -22.09 -5.46
CA GLU A 228 6.10 -22.63 -6.38
C GLU A 228 5.71 -22.49 -7.87
N GLY A 229 4.41 -22.41 -8.17
CA GLY A 229 3.89 -22.39 -9.54
C GLY A 229 3.65 -21.01 -10.12
N THR A 230 3.49 -19.97 -9.30
CA THR A 230 3.15 -18.61 -9.74
C THR A 230 4.22 -17.59 -9.31
N LEU A 231 3.99 -16.77 -8.28
CA LEU A 231 4.84 -15.64 -7.94
C LEU A 231 5.74 -15.96 -6.74
N HIS A 232 6.90 -15.30 -6.68
CA HIS A 232 7.83 -15.39 -5.55
C HIS A 232 7.39 -14.50 -4.39
N SER A 233 6.71 -13.39 -4.69
CA SER A 233 6.24 -12.42 -3.70
C SER A 233 5.04 -11.63 -4.21
N VAL A 234 4.36 -10.93 -3.30
CA VAL A 234 3.35 -9.92 -3.63
C VAL A 234 3.48 -8.69 -2.72
N THR A 235 2.94 -7.56 -3.16
CA THR A 235 2.88 -6.33 -2.37
C THR A 235 2.06 -6.51 -1.08
N ASN A 236 2.65 -6.17 0.06
CA ASN A 236 2.04 -6.40 1.36
C ASN A 236 1.17 -5.21 1.83
N TYR A 237 0.06 -4.97 1.12
CA TYR A 237 -0.89 -3.90 1.46
C TYR A 237 -1.52 -4.08 2.85
N GLN A 238 -1.69 -5.32 3.33
CA GLN A 238 -2.18 -5.61 4.68
C GLN A 238 -1.24 -5.06 5.76
N LEU A 239 0.06 -5.35 5.66
CA LEU A 239 1.04 -4.82 6.60
C LEU A 239 1.24 -3.31 6.45
N HIS A 240 1.29 -2.79 5.22
CA HIS A 240 1.34 -1.34 4.98
C HIS A 240 0.22 -0.62 5.74
N LYS A 241 -1.03 -1.12 5.64
CA LYS A 241 -2.17 -0.54 6.36
C LYS A 241 -1.95 -0.56 7.86
N ALA A 242 -1.64 -1.73 8.40
CA ALA A 242 -1.47 -1.90 9.83
C ALA A 242 -0.34 -1.03 10.39
N LEU A 243 0.77 -0.87 9.64
CA LEU A 243 1.90 -0.04 10.05
C LEU A 243 1.48 1.42 10.22
N PHE A 244 0.81 2.06 9.26
CA PHE A 244 0.46 3.48 9.42
C PHE A 244 -0.70 3.68 10.41
N SER A 245 -1.76 2.87 10.37
CA SER A 245 -2.92 3.07 11.25
C SER A 245 -2.62 2.69 12.69
N GLY A 246 -1.91 1.57 12.92
CA GLY A 246 -1.53 1.15 14.27
C GLY A 246 -0.63 2.18 14.97
N HIS A 247 0.21 2.91 14.23
CA HIS A 247 0.97 4.02 14.80
C HIS A 247 0.09 5.24 15.09
N ASN A 248 -0.74 5.65 14.14
CA ASN A 248 -1.64 6.79 14.32
C ASN A 248 -2.64 6.61 15.46
N ASP A 249 -3.13 5.40 15.66
CA ASP A 249 -4.16 5.06 16.65
C ASP A 249 -3.58 4.56 17.98
N HIS A 250 -2.24 4.51 18.11
CA HIS A 250 -1.58 3.97 19.32
C HIS A 250 -2.03 2.54 19.66
N ASN A 251 -2.09 1.68 18.64
CA ASN A 251 -2.63 0.33 18.74
C ASN A 251 -1.75 -0.73 18.03
N TYR A 252 -0.76 -1.23 18.75
CA TYR A 252 0.09 -2.32 18.27
C TYR A 252 -0.58 -3.70 18.24
N PHE A 253 -1.76 -3.88 18.85
CA PHE A 253 -2.54 -5.10 18.64
C PHE A 253 -2.96 -5.27 17.17
N GLU A 254 -3.20 -4.16 16.46
CA GLU A 254 -3.50 -4.20 15.02
C GLU A 254 -2.34 -4.76 14.20
N ILE A 255 -1.14 -4.24 14.47
CA ILE A 255 0.09 -4.67 13.80
C ILE A 255 0.37 -6.13 14.12
N ALA A 256 0.35 -6.51 15.41
CA ALA A 256 0.61 -7.87 15.84
C ALA A 256 -0.41 -8.87 15.27
N HIS A 257 -1.70 -8.52 15.21
CA HIS A 257 -2.72 -9.34 14.57
C HIS A 257 -2.38 -9.59 13.09
N THR A 258 -2.03 -8.53 12.36
CA THR A 258 -1.67 -8.61 10.94
C THR A 258 -0.43 -9.49 10.74
N VAL A 259 0.62 -9.29 11.55
CA VAL A 259 1.86 -10.08 11.49
C VAL A 259 1.58 -11.56 11.76
N ARG A 260 0.83 -11.89 12.83
CA ARG A 260 0.47 -13.28 13.15
C ARG A 260 -0.33 -13.93 12.02
N ARG A 261 -1.26 -13.19 11.43
CA ARG A 261 -2.06 -13.66 10.30
C ARG A 261 -1.19 -14.00 9.10
N LEU A 262 -0.33 -13.07 8.67
CA LEU A 262 0.55 -13.25 7.50
C LEU A 262 1.58 -14.36 7.74
N TYR A 263 2.15 -14.44 8.95
CA TYR A 263 3.09 -15.49 9.32
C TYR A 263 2.43 -16.88 9.32
N SER A 264 1.19 -16.96 9.84
CA SER A 264 0.38 -18.19 9.80
C SER A 264 0.00 -18.61 8.38
N MET A 265 -0.31 -17.64 7.49
CA MET A 265 -0.52 -17.93 6.07
C MET A 265 0.71 -18.57 5.43
N GLY A 266 1.92 -18.17 5.84
CA GLY A 266 3.19 -18.80 5.46
C GLY A 266 3.53 -20.09 6.21
N GLY A 267 2.56 -20.71 6.91
CA GLY A 267 2.78 -21.96 7.64
C GLY A 267 3.54 -21.81 8.96
N ASN A 268 3.59 -20.60 9.55
CA ASN A 268 4.35 -20.28 10.76
C ASN A 268 5.85 -20.64 10.64
N SER A 269 6.41 -20.41 9.46
CA SER A 269 7.80 -20.72 9.13
C SER A 269 8.51 -19.48 8.60
N SER A 270 9.80 -19.33 8.91
CA SER A 270 10.66 -18.32 8.28
C SER A 270 10.85 -18.53 6.77
N GLU A 271 10.65 -19.76 6.29
CA GLU A 271 10.63 -20.10 4.86
C GLU A 271 9.23 -19.97 4.23
N GLY A 272 8.27 -19.41 4.97
CA GLY A 272 6.91 -19.16 4.50
C GLY A 272 6.80 -18.02 3.49
N LEU A 273 5.70 -17.28 3.56
CA LEU A 273 5.45 -16.13 2.68
C LEU A 273 6.50 -15.01 2.87
N LYS A 274 7.32 -14.80 1.85
CA LYS A 274 8.29 -13.68 1.79
C LYS A 274 7.67 -12.52 1.01
N LEU A 275 6.84 -11.73 1.69
CA LEU A 275 6.08 -10.62 1.08
C LEU A 275 6.91 -9.35 0.91
N TYR A 276 6.55 -8.52 -0.07
CA TYR A 276 7.16 -7.21 -0.31
C TYR A 276 6.55 -6.17 0.63
N ASN A 277 7.28 -5.84 1.69
CA ASN A 277 6.86 -4.91 2.72
C ASN A 277 7.23 -3.49 2.33
N PHE A 278 6.26 -2.58 2.40
CA PHE A 278 6.46 -1.16 2.11
C PHE A 278 5.58 -0.32 3.06
N VAL A 279 5.89 0.96 3.17
CA VAL A 279 5.10 1.93 3.97
C VAL A 279 4.49 3.03 3.11
N ASP A 280 5.00 3.21 1.90
CA ASP A 280 4.43 4.02 0.82
C ASP A 280 4.98 3.58 -0.55
N ASN A 281 4.34 4.06 -1.61
CA ASN A 281 4.72 3.83 -3.01
C ASN A 281 4.08 4.91 -3.91
N HIS A 282 4.09 4.71 -5.23
CA HIS A 282 3.57 5.67 -6.20
C HIS A 282 2.02 5.74 -6.29
N ASP A 283 1.30 4.87 -5.57
CA ASP A 283 -0.17 4.77 -5.57
C ASP A 283 -0.80 5.01 -4.19
N VAL A 284 0.00 5.16 -3.14
CA VAL A 284 -0.50 5.47 -1.79
C VAL A 284 0.17 6.71 -1.23
N GLU A 285 -0.54 7.41 -0.36
CA GLU A 285 -0.03 8.60 0.32
C GLU A 285 1.30 8.32 1.04
N ARG A 286 2.25 9.26 0.92
CA ARG A 286 3.60 9.12 1.49
C ARG A 286 3.54 8.91 3.00
N ILE A 287 4.39 8.03 3.53
CA ILE A 287 4.36 7.64 4.94
C ILE A 287 4.58 8.84 5.84
N TYR A 288 5.48 9.74 5.45
CA TYR A 288 5.76 10.94 6.23
C TYR A 288 4.51 11.81 6.35
N THR A 289 3.66 11.89 5.31
CA THR A 289 2.37 12.60 5.36
C THR A 289 1.32 11.87 6.17
N LYS A 290 1.20 10.54 6.02
CA LYS A 290 0.19 9.73 6.72
C LYS A 290 0.34 9.75 8.24
N LEU A 291 1.57 9.88 8.75
CA LEU A 291 1.82 9.87 10.18
C LEU A 291 1.36 11.19 10.83
N ASN A 292 0.49 11.06 11.83
CA ASN A 292 0.02 12.17 12.66
C ASN A 292 1.16 12.77 13.48
N ASN A 293 2.07 11.92 13.97
CA ASN A 293 3.29 12.32 14.67
C ASN A 293 4.52 11.88 13.87
N LYS A 294 5.29 12.85 13.33
CA LYS A 294 6.48 12.55 12.51
C LYS A 294 7.58 11.80 13.27
N ALA A 295 7.59 11.85 14.61
CA ALA A 295 8.52 11.04 15.41
C ALA A 295 8.29 9.53 15.23
N GLN A 296 7.05 9.11 14.92
CA GLN A 296 6.69 7.72 14.63
C GLN A 296 7.35 7.17 13.37
N PHE A 297 7.99 8.01 12.54
CA PHE A 297 8.82 7.56 11.44
C PHE A 297 9.86 6.53 11.90
N SER A 298 10.41 6.70 13.11
CA SER A 298 11.41 5.80 13.68
C SER A 298 10.89 4.38 13.92
N PRO A 299 9.89 4.16 14.81
CA PRO A 299 9.36 2.82 15.07
C PRO A 299 8.74 2.18 13.83
N VAL A 300 8.10 2.92 12.93
CA VAL A 300 7.57 2.40 11.66
C VAL A 300 8.68 1.77 10.82
N HIS A 301 9.81 2.45 10.65
CA HIS A 301 10.91 1.93 9.84
C HIS A 301 11.67 0.82 10.55
N VAL A 302 11.78 0.85 11.88
CA VAL A 302 12.31 -0.30 12.64
C VAL A 302 11.48 -1.55 12.34
N LEU A 303 10.14 -1.46 12.39
CA LEU A 303 9.27 -2.59 12.04
C LEU A 303 9.39 -3.00 10.58
N LEU A 304 9.41 -2.06 9.63
CA LEU A 304 9.56 -2.34 8.20
C LEU A 304 10.79 -3.21 7.91
N TYR A 305 11.93 -2.91 8.54
CA TYR A 305 13.19 -3.62 8.30
C TYR A 305 13.33 -4.94 9.06
N THR A 306 12.51 -5.19 10.08
CA THR A 306 12.75 -6.28 11.04
C THR A 306 11.62 -7.30 11.13
N LEU A 307 10.41 -6.95 10.70
CA LEU A 307 9.32 -7.93 10.53
C LEU A 307 9.63 -8.90 9.37
N PRO A 308 9.04 -10.11 9.38
CA PRO A 308 9.19 -11.06 8.27
C PRO A 308 8.76 -10.46 6.92
N GLY A 309 9.54 -10.73 5.88
CA GLY A 309 9.35 -10.20 4.53
C GLY A 309 10.55 -9.38 4.03
N ILE A 310 10.36 -8.74 2.89
CA ILE A 310 11.39 -8.04 2.12
C ILE A 310 11.06 -6.53 2.14
N PRO A 311 11.87 -5.69 2.81
CA PRO A 311 11.57 -4.26 2.93
C PRO A 311 11.84 -3.50 1.64
N SER A 312 11.02 -2.47 1.42
CA SER A 312 11.13 -1.51 0.32
C SER A 312 11.03 -0.08 0.82
N ILE A 313 11.92 0.77 0.33
CA ILE A 313 11.86 2.23 0.45
C ILE A 313 11.40 2.83 -0.88
N TYR A 314 10.39 3.69 -0.85
CA TYR A 314 10.01 4.48 -2.02
C TYR A 314 10.84 5.77 -2.07
N TYR A 315 11.24 6.17 -3.27
CA TYR A 315 12.20 7.26 -3.43
C TYR A 315 11.69 8.57 -2.78
N GLY A 316 12.56 9.17 -1.98
CA GLY A 316 12.26 10.37 -1.21
C GLY A 316 11.70 10.14 0.19
N SER A 317 11.21 8.93 0.51
CA SER A 317 10.69 8.61 1.84
C SER A 317 11.81 8.62 2.90
N GLU A 318 13.03 8.23 2.51
CA GLU A 318 14.24 8.34 3.33
C GLU A 318 14.63 9.79 3.67
N PHE A 319 14.15 10.77 2.91
CA PHE A 319 14.35 12.19 3.21
C PHE A 319 13.23 12.78 4.07
N GLY A 320 12.14 12.03 4.29
CA GLY A 320 10.92 12.53 4.94
C GLY A 320 10.09 13.45 4.03
N ILE A 321 10.06 13.18 2.72
CA ILE A 321 9.25 13.95 1.78
C ILE A 321 7.76 13.66 2.00
N GLU A 322 6.96 14.72 1.96
CA GLU A 322 5.51 14.66 2.05
C GLU A 322 4.86 14.58 0.65
N GLY A 323 3.69 13.97 0.57
CA GLY A 323 2.89 13.85 -0.65
C GLY A 323 1.54 13.23 -0.34
N ARG A 324 0.45 13.97 -0.58
CA ARG A 324 -0.94 13.55 -0.31
C ARG A 324 -1.57 12.90 -1.52
N LYS A 325 -2.30 11.80 -1.35
CA LYS A 325 -3.06 11.24 -2.48
C LYS A 325 -4.26 12.14 -2.79
N GLU A 326 -4.33 12.68 -4.00
CA GLU A 326 -5.44 13.54 -4.43
C GLU A 326 -6.47 12.74 -5.23
N LYS A 327 -7.70 13.25 -5.34
CA LYS A 327 -8.79 12.54 -6.03
C LYS A 327 -8.54 12.33 -7.52
N SER A 328 -7.77 13.22 -8.15
CA SER A 328 -7.59 13.28 -9.60
C SER A 328 -6.12 13.34 -10.03
N SER A 329 -5.19 13.21 -9.08
CA SER A 329 -3.75 13.26 -9.38
C SER A 329 -2.94 12.52 -8.32
N ASP A 330 -1.91 11.82 -8.79
CA ASP A 330 -0.87 11.22 -7.96
C ASP A 330 0.47 11.99 -8.07
N ASP A 331 0.48 13.19 -8.66
CA ASP A 331 1.71 13.98 -8.90
C ASP A 331 2.50 14.25 -7.60
N SER A 332 1.79 14.54 -6.52
CA SER A 332 2.37 14.76 -5.18
C SER A 332 3.09 13.51 -4.63
N LEU A 333 2.70 12.32 -5.10
CA LEU A 333 3.34 11.05 -4.74
C LEU A 333 4.59 10.82 -5.60
N ARG A 334 4.66 11.45 -6.78
CA ARG A 334 5.67 11.22 -7.82
C ARG A 334 6.50 12.50 -8.11
N PRO A 335 7.04 13.19 -7.10
CA PRO A 335 7.77 14.44 -7.30
C PRO A 335 9.09 14.22 -8.02
N ALA A 336 9.57 15.27 -8.68
CA ALA A 336 10.96 15.41 -9.06
C ALA A 336 11.83 15.62 -7.83
N ILE A 337 13.00 14.98 -7.78
CA ILE A 337 13.95 15.15 -6.69
C ILE A 337 15.34 15.32 -7.26
N ASN A 338 16.02 16.39 -6.83
CA ASN A 338 17.44 16.58 -7.10
C ASN A 338 18.27 16.02 -5.93
N LEU A 339 19.09 15.01 -6.20
CA LEU A 339 19.91 14.36 -5.18
C LEU A 339 20.93 15.32 -4.54
N ASP A 340 21.37 16.36 -5.26
CA ASP A 340 22.33 17.33 -4.74
C ASP A 340 21.82 18.11 -3.52
N ASP A 341 20.50 18.30 -3.42
CA ASP A 341 19.84 18.92 -2.27
C ASP A 341 19.98 18.05 -1.00
N TYR A 342 20.30 16.77 -1.18
CA TYR A 342 20.39 15.74 -0.14
C TYR A 342 21.77 15.09 -0.01
N LYS A 343 22.82 15.67 -0.61
CA LYS A 343 24.18 15.09 -0.60
C LYS A 343 24.76 14.78 0.79
N ASP A 344 24.34 15.52 1.81
CA ASP A 344 24.75 15.32 3.21
C ASP A 344 23.67 14.62 4.07
N ALA A 345 22.58 14.13 3.47
CA ALA A 345 21.39 13.67 4.19
C ALA A 345 21.69 12.53 5.16
N ILE A 346 22.55 11.57 4.80
CA ILE A 346 22.97 10.48 5.71
C ILE A 346 23.55 11.01 7.03
N LYS A 347 24.18 12.20 7.02
CA LYS A 347 24.77 12.81 8.22
C LYS A 347 23.87 13.84 8.90
N LYS A 348 23.03 14.54 8.14
CA LYS A 348 22.28 15.72 8.61
C LYS A 348 20.77 15.50 8.76
N ASN A 349 20.19 14.57 8.02
CA ASN A 349 18.77 14.24 8.04
C ASN A 349 18.55 12.98 8.89
N SER A 350 17.76 13.09 9.96
CA SER A 350 17.52 11.97 10.89
C SER A 350 16.79 10.79 10.25
N CYS A 351 15.88 11.04 9.30
CA CYS A 351 15.20 9.97 8.56
C CYS A 351 16.20 9.18 7.73
N THR A 352 17.08 9.88 7.01
CA THR A 352 18.09 9.24 6.15
C THR A 352 19.15 8.52 6.97
N SER A 353 19.61 9.10 8.07
CA SER A 353 20.54 8.43 8.99
C SER A 353 19.95 7.14 9.54
N LEU A 354 18.67 7.16 9.93
CA LEU A 354 17.98 5.97 10.43
C LEU A 354 17.84 4.90 9.33
N VAL A 355 17.32 5.25 8.16
CA VAL A 355 17.15 4.32 7.03
C VAL A 355 18.49 3.69 6.64
N ALA A 356 19.56 4.48 6.56
CA ALA A 356 20.90 3.98 6.27
C ALA A 356 21.42 3.00 7.34
N ALA A 357 21.18 3.28 8.62
CA ALA A 357 21.56 2.38 9.71
C ALA A 357 20.75 1.08 9.67
N LEU A 358 19.44 1.16 9.46
CA LEU A 358 18.57 -0.02 9.33
C LEU A 358 18.97 -0.90 8.13
N GLY A 359 19.28 -0.29 6.99
CA GLY A 359 19.82 -0.99 5.83
C GLY A 359 21.12 -1.73 6.17
N LYS A 360 22.07 -1.05 6.81
CA LYS A 360 23.33 -1.67 7.24
C LYS A 360 23.12 -2.78 8.27
N ILE A 361 22.21 -2.61 9.23
CA ILE A 361 21.89 -3.64 10.23
C ILE A 361 21.35 -4.87 9.52
N ARG A 362 20.33 -4.71 8.67
CA ARG A 362 19.71 -5.83 7.96
C ARG A 362 20.70 -6.59 7.07
N GLN A 363 21.61 -5.89 6.39
CA GLN A 363 22.68 -6.52 5.59
C GLN A 363 23.65 -7.36 6.42
N ASN A 364 23.84 -7.06 7.71
CA ASN A 364 24.82 -7.74 8.57
C ASN A 364 24.19 -8.75 9.53
N VAL A 365 22.86 -8.77 9.66
CA VAL A 365 22.13 -9.58 10.65
C VAL A 365 21.17 -10.53 9.94
N LYS A 366 21.67 -11.72 9.61
CA LYS A 366 20.92 -12.75 8.86
C LYS A 366 19.60 -13.17 9.51
N ALA A 367 19.49 -13.11 10.83
CA ALA A 367 18.24 -13.40 11.54
C ALA A 367 17.09 -12.47 11.10
N LEU A 368 17.36 -11.24 10.63
CA LEU A 368 16.32 -10.34 10.14
C LEU A 368 15.74 -10.77 8.77
N SER A 369 16.50 -11.55 8.00
CA SER A 369 16.06 -12.12 6.72
C SER A 369 15.48 -13.52 6.89
N TYR A 370 16.17 -14.40 7.62
CA TYR A 370 15.87 -15.84 7.69
C TYR A 370 15.34 -16.33 9.04
N GLY A 371 15.39 -15.49 10.08
CA GLY A 371 15.02 -15.92 11.42
C GLY A 371 13.52 -16.14 11.56
N ASP A 372 13.14 -17.10 12.41
CA ASP A 372 11.75 -17.29 12.81
C ASP A 372 11.21 -16.04 13.53
N TYR A 373 9.89 -15.90 13.61
CA TYR A 373 9.28 -14.78 14.30
C TYR A 373 8.64 -15.26 15.60
N GLN A 374 9.00 -14.63 16.71
CA GLN A 374 8.43 -14.93 18.03
C GLN A 374 8.04 -13.65 18.76
N GLU A 375 6.75 -13.44 18.97
CA GLU A 375 6.28 -12.34 19.81
C GLU A 375 6.75 -12.51 21.27
N ARG A 376 7.14 -11.40 21.91
CA ARG A 376 7.65 -11.40 23.29
C ARG A 376 6.83 -10.51 24.22
N LEU A 377 6.45 -9.32 23.75
CA LEU A 377 5.67 -8.35 24.53
C LEU A 377 4.71 -7.64 23.58
N LEU A 378 3.47 -7.44 24.03
CA LEU A 378 2.49 -6.66 23.33
C LEU A 378 1.62 -5.88 24.31
N THR A 379 1.67 -4.56 24.19
CA THR A 379 0.72 -3.61 24.79
C THR A 379 0.10 -2.77 23.67
N ASN A 380 -0.72 -1.78 24.00
CA ASN A 380 -1.24 -0.83 23.01
C ASN A 380 -0.09 -0.06 22.32
N GLU A 381 0.95 0.31 23.06
CA GLU A 381 1.98 1.24 22.60
C GLU A 381 3.40 0.65 22.59
N GLN A 382 3.64 -0.50 23.21
CA GLN A 382 4.94 -1.17 23.20
C GLN A 382 4.81 -2.54 22.57
N TYR A 383 5.74 -2.85 21.68
CA TYR A 383 5.77 -4.12 20.99
C TYR A 383 7.20 -4.63 20.94
N ALA A 384 7.37 -5.89 21.34
CA ALA A 384 8.63 -6.58 21.26
C ALA A 384 8.47 -7.98 20.69
N PHE A 385 9.42 -8.37 19.86
CA PHE A 385 9.50 -9.69 19.27
C PHE A 385 10.96 -10.09 19.05
N ALA A 386 11.19 -11.37 18.86
CA ALA A 386 12.48 -11.93 18.54
C ALA A 386 12.50 -12.44 17.09
N ARG A 387 13.69 -12.34 16.48
CA ARG A 387 14.06 -13.07 15.27
C ARG A 387 15.16 -14.06 15.63
N ASN A 388 14.93 -15.37 15.53
CA ASN A 388 15.94 -16.37 15.87
C ASN A 388 16.42 -17.13 14.63
N LEU A 389 17.73 -17.27 14.50
CA LEU A 389 18.37 -18.08 13.47
C LEU A 389 19.52 -18.86 14.11
N ASP A 390 19.50 -20.19 14.03
CA ASP A 390 20.58 -21.06 14.51
C ASP A 390 21.05 -20.80 15.96
N GLY A 391 20.15 -20.33 16.82
CA GLY A 391 20.44 -19.98 18.22
C GLY A 391 20.83 -18.52 18.47
N ASP A 392 21.06 -17.74 17.41
CA ASP A 392 21.23 -16.29 17.49
C ASP A 392 19.85 -15.63 17.61
N THR A 393 19.53 -15.11 18.79
CA THR A 393 18.28 -14.39 19.06
C THR A 393 18.51 -12.89 19.00
N VAL A 394 17.93 -12.25 17.99
CA VAL A 394 17.85 -10.79 17.88
C VAL A 394 16.52 -10.34 18.46
N VAL A 395 16.54 -9.38 19.39
CA VAL A 395 15.32 -8.85 20.02
C VAL A 395 15.03 -7.46 19.45
N ILE A 396 13.79 -7.24 19.00
CA ILE A 396 13.33 -5.97 18.47
C ILE A 396 12.32 -5.40 19.44
N THR A 397 12.43 -4.11 19.70
CA THR A 397 11.53 -3.39 20.61
C THR A 397 11.15 -2.05 20.00
N VAL A 398 9.88 -1.71 20.01
CA VAL A 398 9.37 -0.41 19.57
C VAL A 398 8.40 0.17 20.61
N ASN A 399 8.43 1.50 20.72
CA ASN A 399 7.56 2.28 21.59
C ASN A 399 6.88 3.37 20.76
N ASN A 400 5.57 3.29 20.65
CA ASN A 400 4.72 4.28 20.00
C ASN A 400 4.20 5.35 20.96
N ALA A 401 4.50 5.25 22.25
CA ALA A 401 4.05 6.23 23.22
C ALA A 401 4.80 7.56 23.07
N ASP A 402 4.13 8.66 23.44
CA ASP A 402 4.73 10.00 23.53
C ASP A 402 5.56 10.21 24.81
N HIS A 403 5.87 9.13 25.52
CA HIS A 403 6.69 9.10 26.73
C HIS A 403 7.59 7.87 26.74
N GLU A 404 8.62 7.91 27.59
CA GLU A 404 9.51 6.78 27.81
C GLU A 404 8.74 5.61 28.45
N ALA A 405 9.15 4.38 28.16
CA ALA A 405 8.55 3.18 28.73
C ALA A 405 9.64 2.20 29.20
N ASP A 406 9.50 1.69 30.43
CA ASP A 406 10.32 0.61 30.94
C ASP A 406 9.66 -0.73 30.58
N ILE A 407 10.39 -1.59 29.88
CA ILE A 407 9.93 -2.92 29.48
C ILE A 407 10.94 -4.01 29.85
N THR A 408 10.43 -5.19 30.14
CA THR A 408 11.21 -6.40 30.35
C THR A 408 10.86 -7.40 29.25
N VAL A 409 11.86 -7.86 28.50
CA VAL A 409 11.66 -8.72 27.33
C VAL A 409 12.53 -9.96 27.47
N GLY A 410 11.95 -11.13 27.16
CA GLY A 410 12.69 -12.40 27.15
C GLY A 410 13.85 -12.35 26.15
N ALA A 411 15.05 -12.67 26.64
CA ALA A 411 16.29 -12.71 25.87
C ALA A 411 16.51 -14.09 25.25
N GLY A 412 17.54 -14.21 24.39
CA GLY A 412 18.08 -15.50 23.98
C GLY A 412 19.20 -15.97 24.90
N ASN A 413 20.12 -16.78 24.36
CA ASN A 413 21.19 -17.44 25.13
C ASN A 413 22.40 -16.54 25.43
N ALA A 414 22.38 -15.27 25.03
CA ALA A 414 23.49 -14.34 25.25
C ALA A 414 23.50 -13.79 26.69
N ALA A 415 24.67 -13.47 27.23
CA ALA A 415 24.80 -12.85 28.55
C ALA A 415 24.56 -11.32 28.54
N GLU A 416 24.79 -10.69 27.39
CA GLU A 416 24.66 -9.25 27.18
C GLU A 416 24.18 -8.97 25.76
N TYR A 417 23.37 -7.93 25.63
CA TYR A 417 22.85 -7.41 24.38
C TYR A 417 23.31 -5.97 24.16
N TYR A 418 23.48 -5.62 22.90
CA TYR A 418 23.85 -4.30 22.43
C TYR A 418 22.78 -3.78 21.46
N GLY A 419 22.27 -2.57 21.70
CA GLY A 419 21.34 -1.87 20.82
C GLY A 419 22.05 -1.36 19.58
N ALA A 420 21.70 -1.88 18.41
CA ALA A 420 22.39 -1.57 17.16
C ALA A 420 22.23 -0.11 16.72
N LEU A 421 21.13 0.55 17.08
CA LEU A 421 20.88 1.95 16.74
C LEU A 421 21.48 2.90 17.77
N THR A 422 21.28 2.67 19.07
CA THR A 422 21.68 3.62 20.13
C THR A 422 23.08 3.37 20.67
N GLY A 423 23.57 2.14 20.53
CA GLY A 423 24.80 1.68 21.13
C GLY A 423 24.71 1.30 22.62
N GLN A 424 23.51 1.33 23.20
CA GLN A 424 23.28 0.95 24.59
C GLN A 424 23.60 -0.53 24.82
N ARG A 425 24.10 -0.86 26.01
CA ARG A 425 24.30 -2.25 26.45
C ARG A 425 23.36 -2.58 27.60
N VAL A 426 22.81 -3.80 27.57
CA VAL A 426 21.93 -4.33 28.60
C VAL A 426 22.34 -5.78 28.91
N LYS A 427 22.46 -6.10 30.20
CA LYS A 427 22.78 -7.45 30.65
C LYS A 427 21.52 -8.30 30.70
N VAL A 428 21.69 -9.60 30.50
CA VAL A 428 20.61 -10.57 30.69
C VAL A 428 20.54 -10.97 32.16
N GLU A 429 19.39 -10.71 32.77
CA GLU A 429 19.09 -11.04 34.17
C GLU A 429 17.84 -11.92 34.20
N ASN A 430 17.95 -13.09 34.81
CA ASN A 430 16.86 -14.09 34.87
C ASN A 430 16.25 -14.42 33.49
N GLY A 431 17.07 -14.45 32.44
CA GLY A 431 16.63 -14.75 31.08
C GLY A 431 15.95 -13.58 30.35
N CYS A 432 15.96 -12.38 30.91
CA CYS A 432 15.35 -11.19 30.31
C CYS A 432 16.35 -10.04 30.19
N ILE A 433 16.07 -9.11 29.28
CA ILE A 433 16.70 -7.79 29.23
C ILE A 433 15.70 -6.73 29.71
N ASN A 434 16.17 -5.84 30.58
CA ASN A 434 15.41 -4.68 31.07
C ASN A 434 15.81 -3.46 30.26
N ILE A 435 14.84 -2.83 29.60
CA ILE A 435 15.06 -1.78 28.62
C ILE A 435 14.21 -0.57 28.98
N LYS A 436 14.85 0.60 28.96
CA LYS A 436 14.15 1.88 28.93
C LYS A 436 14.06 2.36 27.48
N LEU A 437 12.87 2.35 26.91
CA LEU A 437 12.61 2.83 25.55
C LEU A 437 12.23 4.31 25.57
N GLU A 438 12.84 5.07 24.68
CA GLU A 438 12.47 6.47 24.45
C GLU A 438 11.09 6.58 23.78
N ALA A 439 10.46 7.74 23.90
CA ALA A 439 9.20 8.05 23.22
C ALA A 439 9.33 7.94 21.68
N ASN A 440 8.34 7.37 21.00
CA ASN A 440 8.31 7.22 19.53
C ASN A 440 9.64 6.67 18.96
N SER A 441 10.13 5.57 19.52
CA SER A 441 11.45 5.02 19.21
C SER A 441 11.41 3.52 18.99
N GLY A 442 12.51 2.97 18.49
CA GLY A 442 12.71 1.53 18.40
C GLY A 442 14.19 1.17 18.45
N GLU A 443 14.46 -0.09 18.75
CA GLU A 443 15.81 -0.62 18.87
C GLU A 443 15.87 -2.08 18.41
N ILE A 444 17.04 -2.49 17.94
CA ILE A 444 17.40 -3.84 17.52
C ILE A 444 18.55 -4.31 18.43
N TRP A 445 18.21 -5.13 19.41
CA TRP A 445 19.14 -5.69 20.38
C TRP A 445 19.79 -6.93 19.79
N LEU A 446 21.09 -6.83 19.53
CA LEU A 446 21.92 -7.93 19.07
C LEU A 446 22.66 -8.54 20.26
N PRO A 447 22.86 -9.87 20.30
CA PRO A 447 23.86 -10.46 21.17
C PRO A 447 25.20 -9.71 21.03
N ASP A 448 25.90 -9.41 22.13
CA ASP A 448 27.08 -8.52 22.06
C ASP A 448 28.20 -9.04 21.13
N TYR A 449 28.32 -10.35 20.95
CA TYR A 449 29.27 -10.96 20.01
C TYR A 449 28.91 -10.75 18.53
N MET A 450 27.68 -10.32 18.22
CA MET A 450 27.21 -9.95 16.87
C MET A 450 27.35 -8.44 16.58
N LYS A 451 28.04 -7.68 17.44
CA LYS A 451 28.20 -6.24 17.27
C LYS A 451 28.80 -5.89 15.90
N ILE A 452 28.16 -4.95 15.21
CA ILE A 452 28.58 -4.47 13.89
C ILE A 452 29.64 -3.38 14.08
N ALA A 453 30.91 -3.70 13.77
CA ALA A 453 32.06 -2.83 14.09
C ALA A 453 31.96 -1.40 13.53
N ASP A 454 31.46 -1.25 12.30
CA ASP A 454 31.42 0.04 11.60
C ASP A 454 30.06 0.76 11.68
N LEU A 455 29.15 0.31 12.55
CA LEU A 455 27.85 0.96 12.72
C LEU A 455 27.97 2.06 13.78
N LYS A 456 27.73 3.30 13.38
CA LYS A 456 27.71 4.44 14.29
C LYS A 456 26.32 4.55 14.93
N PRO A 457 26.24 4.84 16.24
CA PRO A 457 24.96 5.14 16.87
C PRO A 457 24.21 6.25 16.14
N VAL A 458 22.94 6.03 15.86
CA VAL A 458 22.02 7.01 15.30
C VAL A 458 21.29 7.68 16.45
N ALA A 459 21.46 8.99 16.58
CA ALA A 459 20.68 9.76 17.55
C ALA A 459 19.21 9.75 17.11
N VAL A 460 18.38 9.00 17.82
CA VAL A 460 16.93 9.09 17.69
C VAL A 460 16.52 10.44 18.29
N LYS A 461 16.20 11.42 17.44
CA LYS A 461 15.69 12.71 17.92
C LYS A 461 14.28 12.50 18.46
N THR A 462 14.16 12.38 19.77
CA THR A 462 12.89 12.59 20.47
C THR A 462 12.50 14.07 20.28
N ALA A 463 11.31 14.31 19.74
CA ALA A 463 10.79 15.67 19.66
C ALA A 463 10.63 16.19 21.10
N LYS A 464 11.46 17.14 21.52
CA LYS A 464 11.23 17.88 22.77
C LYS A 464 9.93 18.67 22.61
N LYS A 465 8.98 18.48 23.54
CA LYS A 465 7.74 19.27 23.63
C LYS A 465 8.04 20.74 23.41
N VAL A 466 7.46 21.34 22.37
CA VAL A 466 7.35 22.80 22.29
C VAL A 466 6.45 23.21 23.44
N ALA A 467 7.04 23.76 24.50
CA ALA A 467 6.29 24.35 25.59
C ALA A 467 5.48 25.52 25.01
N VAL A 468 4.17 25.33 24.89
CA VAL A 468 3.25 26.44 24.61
C VAL A 468 3.33 27.38 25.82
N LYS A 469 4.08 28.47 25.67
CA LYS A 469 3.99 29.60 26.59
C LYS A 469 2.58 30.17 26.48
N LYS A 470 1.74 29.90 27.48
CA LYS A 470 0.58 30.75 27.75
C LYS A 470 1.11 32.12 28.14
N SER A 471 1.03 33.09 27.24
CA SER A 471 1.17 34.50 27.57
C SER A 471 -0.18 35.01 28.07
N GLU A 472 -0.29 35.17 29.39
CA GLU A 472 -1.25 36.11 29.98
C GLU A 472 -0.77 37.53 29.67
N GLY A 473 -1.66 38.39 29.16
CA GLY A 473 -1.28 39.78 28.89
C GLY A 473 -2.32 40.64 28.16
N LYS A 474 -3.26 41.18 28.95
CA LYS A 474 -3.87 42.51 28.86
C LYS A 474 -4.76 42.88 27.66
N GLN A 475 -6.04 43.11 28.01
CA GLN A 475 -6.95 44.03 27.35
C GLN A 475 -6.39 45.45 27.39
N GLU A 476 -6.35 46.12 26.24
CA GLU A 476 -6.52 47.57 26.15
C GLU A 476 -7.25 47.88 24.84
N SER A 477 -8.35 48.61 25.00
CA SER A 477 -9.24 49.10 23.97
C SER A 477 -8.65 50.34 23.29
N GLU A 478 -8.79 50.48 21.98
CA GLU A 478 -9.42 51.66 21.38
C GLU A 478 -9.72 51.48 19.90
N SER A 479 -10.79 52.15 19.52
CA SER A 479 -11.57 52.11 18.30
C SER A 479 -10.93 52.84 17.12
N GLU A 480 -11.17 52.36 15.91
CA GLU A 480 -11.49 53.26 14.78
C GLU A 480 -12.28 52.53 13.69
N ASN A 481 -13.01 53.33 12.92
CA ASN A 481 -14.34 53.06 12.41
C ASN A 481 -14.33 53.06 10.86
N LYS A 482 -15.35 52.41 10.28
CA LYS A 482 -15.96 52.67 8.94
C LYS A 482 -15.37 52.00 7.67
N ASN A 483 -16.10 50.95 7.25
CA ASN A 483 -17.11 50.94 6.17
C ASN A 483 -16.79 50.73 4.67
N TYR A 484 -17.65 49.87 4.09
CA TYR A 484 -18.21 49.78 2.72
C TYR A 484 -17.26 49.34 1.59
N ALA A 485 -17.65 48.57 0.55
CA ALA A 485 -18.97 48.20 0.02
C ALA A 485 -18.88 46.89 -0.79
N LYS A 486 -20.01 46.20 -0.95
CA LYS A 486 -20.34 45.30 -2.07
C LYS A 486 -21.15 46.09 -3.11
N PRO A 487 -20.93 45.86 -4.41
CA PRO A 487 -21.94 46.06 -5.47
C PRO A 487 -22.09 44.78 -6.32
N ASP A 488 -23.15 44.53 -7.09
CA ASP A 488 -24.50 45.09 -7.13
C ASP A 488 -25.39 44.15 -7.97
N VAL A 489 -26.70 44.37 -7.83
CA VAL A 489 -27.85 43.68 -8.43
C VAL A 489 -28.23 44.32 -9.79
N LYS A 490 -28.99 43.60 -10.63
CA LYS A 490 -30.16 44.08 -11.43
C LYS A 490 -30.86 42.87 -12.08
N SER A 491 -32.17 42.77 -12.32
CA SER A 491 -33.42 43.41 -11.87
C SER A 491 -34.53 42.91 -12.83
N GLY A 492 -35.77 42.67 -12.38
CA GLY A 492 -36.94 42.50 -13.27
C GLY A 492 -38.23 41.97 -12.61
N TYR A 493 -39.13 42.90 -12.28
CA TYR A 493 -40.49 42.86 -11.67
C TYR A 493 -41.56 41.94 -12.35
N GLU A 494 -42.36 41.19 -11.57
CA GLU A 494 -43.80 41.34 -11.14
C GLU A 494 -44.90 41.17 -12.23
N SER A 495 -45.98 40.39 -12.02
CA SER A 495 -47.07 40.64 -11.06
C SER A 495 -48.01 39.44 -10.76
N ASP A 496 -48.44 39.37 -9.48
CA ASP A 496 -49.76 39.06 -8.87
C ASP A 496 -50.70 37.94 -9.35
N ASN A 497 -51.10 37.03 -8.43
CA ASN A 497 -52.22 37.25 -7.47
C ASN A 497 -52.53 36.01 -6.57
N ASN A 498 -52.58 36.25 -5.24
CA ASN A 498 -53.61 35.87 -4.23
C ASN A 498 -54.40 34.52 -4.35
N ALA A 499 -54.74 33.76 -3.30
CA ALA A 499 -54.76 33.97 -1.85
C ALA A 499 -55.23 32.70 -1.06
N LYS A 500 -54.86 32.65 0.24
CA LYS A 500 -55.58 32.14 1.45
C LYS A 500 -55.68 30.61 1.69
N SER A 501 -55.04 30.04 2.76
CA SER A 501 -55.30 30.10 4.23
C SER A 501 -56.50 29.22 4.64
N GLU A 502 -56.63 28.52 5.76
CA GLU A 502 -55.85 28.22 6.98
C GLU A 502 -56.73 27.28 7.85
N ASN A 503 -56.10 26.45 8.70
CA ASN A 503 -56.45 26.15 10.11
C ASN A 503 -57.65 25.26 10.59
N LYS A 504 -57.23 24.33 11.50
CA LYS A 504 -57.73 24.02 12.88
C LYS A 504 -58.75 22.87 13.14
N VAL A 505 -58.20 21.75 13.64
CA VAL A 505 -58.35 21.09 14.97
C VAL A 505 -59.63 21.33 15.80
N TYR A 506 -60.28 20.24 16.28
CA TYR A 506 -60.64 19.98 17.71
C TYR A 506 -61.11 18.52 17.99
N ASN A 507 -60.87 18.08 19.24
CA ASN A 507 -61.12 16.83 20.01
C ASN A 507 -62.51 16.13 19.91
N LYS A 508 -62.82 14.90 20.39
CA LYS A 508 -62.53 14.24 21.70
C LYS A 508 -63.11 12.79 21.81
N SER A 509 -62.52 11.97 22.70
CA SER A 509 -63.07 10.85 23.55
C SER A 509 -63.69 9.60 22.89
N ASN A 510 -63.68 8.35 23.40
CA ASN A 510 -63.36 7.62 24.65
C ASN A 510 -63.15 6.13 24.19
N GLU A 511 -62.51 5.16 24.86
CA GLU A 511 -62.78 4.60 26.19
C GLU A 511 -61.76 3.44 26.46
N GLN A 512 -61.45 3.19 27.73
CA GLN A 512 -60.64 2.08 28.28
C GLN A 512 -61.56 0.88 28.64
N PRO A 513 -61.14 -0.32 29.16
CA PRO A 513 -60.30 -0.43 30.38
C PRO A 513 -59.49 -1.74 30.68
N VAL A 514 -58.68 -1.67 31.77
CA VAL A 514 -58.36 -2.71 32.82
C VAL A 514 -57.00 -3.48 32.89
N LYS A 515 -56.16 -3.04 33.86
CA LYS A 515 -55.44 -3.68 35.02
C LYS A 515 -54.32 -4.76 34.86
N MET A 516 -53.08 -4.54 35.39
CA MET A 516 -52.46 -4.81 36.75
C MET A 516 -51.62 -6.13 36.75
N ASP A 517 -50.48 -6.36 37.43
CA ASP A 517 -49.73 -5.71 38.51
C ASP A 517 -48.26 -6.27 38.59
N LYS A 518 -47.31 -5.44 39.07
CA LYS A 518 -46.21 -5.65 40.08
C LYS A 518 -45.02 -6.65 39.96
N ASP A 519 -43.83 -6.03 40.04
CA ASP A 519 -42.68 -6.16 40.99
C ASP A 519 -41.67 -7.35 41.00
N LYS A 520 -40.38 -6.95 40.87
CA LYS A 520 -39.12 -7.35 41.57
C LYS A 520 -38.31 -8.65 41.29
N THR A 521 -36.98 -8.39 41.30
CA THR A 521 -35.79 -9.16 41.75
C THR A 521 -35.02 -10.13 40.82
N GLU A 522 -33.74 -9.76 40.64
CA GLU A 522 -32.47 -10.52 40.60
C GLU A 522 -32.17 -11.63 39.55
N ALA A 523 -31.02 -11.40 38.90
CA ALA A 523 -30.00 -12.32 38.35
C ALA A 523 -30.35 -13.80 38.08
N ASP A 524 -30.11 -14.27 36.85
CA ASP A 524 -28.94 -15.07 36.45
C ASP A 524 -29.08 -15.53 34.97
N SER A 525 -27.93 -15.69 34.31
CA SER A 525 -27.61 -16.40 33.07
C SER A 525 -28.71 -17.06 32.21
N GLY A 526 -28.69 -16.76 30.90
CA GLY A 526 -29.32 -17.65 29.92
C GLY A 526 -29.52 -17.07 28.51
N ASN A 527 -28.60 -17.40 27.60
CA ASN A 527 -28.89 -17.77 26.21
C ASN A 527 -29.63 -16.74 25.31
N LEU A 528 -28.88 -15.94 24.55
CA LEU A 528 -29.40 -15.34 23.31
C LEU A 528 -28.83 -16.07 22.10
N ASN A 529 -29.53 -17.14 21.73
CA ASN A 529 -29.46 -17.69 20.39
C ASN A 529 -30.48 -16.91 19.55
N SER A 530 -30.05 -15.93 18.76
CA SER A 530 -30.94 -15.20 17.86
C SER A 530 -30.28 -14.90 16.50
N ASN A 531 -29.88 -15.95 15.77
CA ASN A 531 -29.55 -15.85 14.35
C ASN A 531 -30.82 -15.85 13.47
N LYS A 532 -31.82 -15.03 13.82
CA LYS A 532 -32.99 -14.77 12.99
C LYS A 532 -33.09 -13.29 12.71
N ILE A 533 -32.91 -12.93 11.45
CA ILE A 533 -33.21 -11.59 10.94
C ILE A 533 -34.73 -11.45 10.93
N ASP A 534 -35.25 -10.41 11.57
CA ASP A 534 -36.68 -10.09 11.50
C ASP A 534 -37.04 -9.71 10.06
N VAL A 535 -38.04 -10.39 9.49
CA VAL A 535 -38.52 -10.09 8.14
C VAL A 535 -39.35 -8.81 8.21
N VAL A 536 -38.81 -7.74 7.63
CA VAL A 536 -39.47 -6.43 7.56
C VAL A 536 -39.73 -6.05 6.10
N GLU A 537 -40.84 -5.36 5.86
CA GLU A 537 -41.14 -4.79 4.55
C GLU A 537 -40.20 -3.61 4.30
N VAL A 538 -39.42 -3.66 3.22
CA VAL A 538 -38.40 -2.65 2.91
C VAL A 538 -38.91 -1.72 1.81
N ASP A 539 -38.91 -0.42 2.08
CA ASP A 539 -39.15 0.61 1.07
C ASP A 539 -37.91 0.79 0.18
N MET A 540 -37.97 0.23 -1.04
CA MET A 540 -36.89 0.27 -2.02
C MET A 540 -36.67 1.66 -2.65
N SER A 541 -37.52 2.65 -2.39
CA SER A 541 -37.32 4.04 -2.84
C SER A 541 -36.35 4.83 -1.94
N LYS A 542 -36.07 4.31 -0.75
CA LYS A 542 -35.16 4.90 0.23
C LYS A 542 -33.70 4.62 -0.14
N PRO A 543 -32.78 5.60 -0.06
CA PRO A 543 -31.35 5.35 -0.22
C PRO A 543 -30.83 4.34 0.82
N TYR A 544 -29.88 3.49 0.44
CA TYR A 544 -29.34 2.45 1.34
C TYR A 544 -28.69 3.06 2.59
N GLU A 545 -28.10 4.24 2.47
CA GLU A 545 -27.49 5.01 3.55
C GLU A 545 -28.48 5.38 4.66
N ASP A 546 -29.76 5.53 4.31
CA ASP A 546 -30.80 5.90 5.25
C ASP A 546 -31.52 4.67 5.84
N MET A 547 -31.28 3.47 5.29
CA MET A 547 -31.89 2.22 5.76
C MET A 547 -31.28 1.76 7.09
N THR A 548 -32.09 1.12 7.94
CA THR A 548 -31.63 0.48 9.17
C THR A 548 -30.86 -0.81 8.88
N VAL A 549 -30.10 -1.30 9.85
CA VAL A 549 -29.36 -2.58 9.76
C VAL A 549 -30.29 -3.73 9.35
N THR A 550 -31.46 -3.84 9.98
CA THR A 550 -32.45 -4.89 9.68
C THR A 550 -33.04 -4.75 8.27
N GLU A 551 -33.32 -3.52 7.80
CA GLU A 551 -33.76 -3.27 6.43
C GLU A 551 -32.68 -3.70 5.42
N LEU A 552 -31.42 -3.33 5.65
CA LEU A 552 -30.29 -3.69 4.79
C LEU A 552 -30.03 -5.21 4.75
N GLN A 553 -30.13 -5.89 5.89
CA GLN A 553 -30.02 -7.35 5.94
C GLN A 553 -31.10 -8.04 5.10
N ASN A 554 -32.35 -7.55 5.14
CA ASN A 554 -33.44 -8.08 4.30
C ASN A 554 -33.23 -7.76 2.81
N VAL A 555 -32.72 -6.57 2.46
CA VAL A 555 -32.35 -6.22 1.08
C VAL A 555 -31.30 -7.20 0.54
N ILE A 556 -30.25 -7.47 1.30
CA ILE A 556 -29.16 -8.37 0.90
C ILE A 556 -29.68 -9.80 0.72
N LEU A 557 -30.49 -10.31 1.63
CA LEU A 557 -31.10 -11.64 1.47
C LEU A 557 -32.00 -11.73 0.24
N GLY A 558 -32.78 -10.70 -0.07
CA GLY A 558 -33.59 -10.62 -1.28
C GLY A 558 -32.77 -10.62 -2.56
N LYS A 559 -31.67 -9.85 -2.60
CA LYS A 559 -30.74 -9.84 -3.73
C LYS A 559 -29.99 -11.16 -3.91
N LEU A 560 -29.57 -11.80 -2.82
CA LEU A 560 -28.96 -13.13 -2.86
C LEU A 560 -29.92 -14.18 -3.42
N ALA A 561 -31.18 -14.17 -2.99
CA ALA A 561 -32.21 -15.08 -3.49
C ALA A 561 -32.50 -14.89 -4.98
N SER A 562 -32.36 -13.66 -5.48
CA SER A 562 -32.54 -13.32 -6.89
C SER A 562 -31.40 -13.83 -7.78
N ASN A 563 -30.22 -14.06 -7.20
CA ASN A 563 -29.02 -14.56 -7.89
C ASN A 563 -28.78 -16.07 -7.69
N GLY A 564 -29.62 -16.77 -6.90
CA GLY A 564 -29.53 -18.21 -6.67
C GLY A 564 -30.06 -18.66 -5.31
N PRO A 565 -30.01 -19.96 -4.99
CA PRO A 565 -30.47 -20.49 -3.71
C PRO A 565 -29.61 -19.96 -2.55
N VAL A 566 -30.26 -19.36 -1.55
CA VAL A 566 -29.59 -18.82 -0.36
C VAL A 566 -29.32 -19.93 0.66
N THR A 567 -28.04 -20.21 0.90
CA THR A 567 -27.61 -21.22 1.89
C THR A 567 -27.77 -20.71 3.34
N ASP A 568 -27.78 -21.62 4.30
CA ASP A 568 -27.90 -21.24 5.72
C ASP A 568 -26.66 -20.51 6.25
N GLN A 569 -25.48 -20.78 5.67
CA GLN A 569 -24.27 -20.01 5.98
C GLN A 569 -24.42 -18.55 5.52
N MET A 570 -24.97 -18.32 4.32
CA MET A 570 -25.20 -16.95 3.82
C MET A 570 -26.20 -16.19 4.68
N LYS A 571 -27.25 -16.85 5.17
CA LYS A 571 -28.20 -16.24 6.11
C LYS A 571 -27.53 -15.86 7.42
N LYS A 572 -26.63 -16.72 7.92
CA LYS A 572 -25.84 -16.48 9.13
C LYS A 572 -24.89 -15.30 8.95
N ASP A 573 -24.16 -15.25 7.82
CA ASP A 573 -23.22 -14.17 7.52
C ASP A 573 -23.91 -12.80 7.44
N VAL A 574 -25.12 -12.76 6.87
CA VAL A 574 -25.93 -11.53 6.84
C VAL A 574 -26.42 -11.16 8.24
N ALA A 575 -26.88 -12.15 9.03
CA ALA A 575 -27.42 -11.91 10.37
C ALA A 575 -26.35 -11.43 11.38
N GLU A 576 -25.12 -11.95 11.26
CA GLU A 576 -24.01 -11.61 12.15
C GLU A 576 -23.36 -10.26 11.79
N ASN A 577 -23.60 -9.73 10.59
CA ASN A 577 -23.15 -8.40 10.23
C ASN A 577 -24.12 -7.33 10.76
N ILE A 578 -23.74 -6.71 11.88
CA ILE A 578 -24.51 -5.64 12.55
C ILE A 578 -23.99 -4.23 12.24
N TYR A 579 -22.98 -4.10 11.36
CA TYR A 579 -22.35 -2.82 11.05
C TYR A 579 -23.02 -2.18 9.83
N HIS A 580 -23.64 -1.02 10.04
CA HIS A 580 -24.43 -0.30 9.03
C HIS A 580 -23.65 -0.03 7.74
N ASP A 581 -22.49 0.62 7.80
CA ASP A 581 -21.67 0.94 6.61
C ASP A 581 -21.24 -0.31 5.83
N SER A 582 -20.99 -1.42 6.54
CA SER A 582 -20.63 -2.70 5.91
C SER A 582 -21.81 -3.27 5.10
N LEU A 583 -23.00 -3.23 5.67
CA LEU A 583 -24.23 -3.67 5.01
C LEU A 583 -24.62 -2.76 3.84
N VAL A 584 -24.43 -1.44 3.94
CA VAL A 584 -24.65 -0.50 2.83
C VAL A 584 -23.74 -0.85 1.64
N ASN A 585 -22.46 -1.08 1.89
CA ASN A 585 -21.51 -1.45 0.84
C ASN A 585 -21.84 -2.81 0.23
N TRP A 586 -22.30 -3.77 1.04
CA TRP A 586 -22.72 -5.08 0.56
C TRP A 586 -24.00 -4.99 -0.29
N ALA A 587 -25.01 -4.23 0.14
CA ALA A 587 -26.22 -4.03 -0.65
C ALA A 587 -25.93 -3.39 -2.02
N LYS A 588 -24.93 -2.49 -2.09
CA LYS A 588 -24.46 -1.84 -3.32
C LYS A 588 -23.58 -2.72 -4.21
N SER A 589 -22.98 -3.80 -3.68
CA SER A 589 -22.09 -4.66 -4.48
C SER A 589 -22.84 -5.57 -5.45
N PHE A 590 -24.13 -5.79 -5.20
CA PHE A 590 -25.03 -6.48 -6.12
C PHE A 590 -25.45 -5.54 -7.26
N ARG A 591 -25.03 -5.87 -8.48
CA ARG A 591 -25.41 -5.20 -9.73
C ARG A 591 -26.84 -5.49 -10.14
#